data_AF-A0A8S4NGI6-F1
#
_entry.id   AF-A0A8S4NGI6-F1
#
_cell.length_a   1.000
_cell.length_b   1.000
_cell.length_c   1.000
_cell.angle_alpha   90.00
_cell.angle_beta   90.00
_cell.angle_gamma   90.00
#
_symmetry.space_group_name_H-M   'P 1'
#
loop_
_entity.id
_entity.type
_entity.pdbx_description
1 polymer ?
#
loop_
_entity_poly.entity_id
_entity_poly.type
_entity_poly.pdbx_seq_one_letter_code
_entity_poly.pdbx_strand_id
1 'polypeptide(L)'
;YRILSTTLDCGCTPDSLFMRRSVVRLDEEQNAEEEKQTIDDEHWAYDIPQLKAKESKFQCEASYLPFEDLVFGRMSYKGFNKEIEKMMKEKNTEQSLAEADRREKEMAVSDDEMAERFTSLVGTVGKKFAKKRKKAEKEKVTETPQDTIDTVQTDAPSKKKKSKKKKKEFMKPNEDE
;
A
#
# COMPACT_ATOMS: atom_id res chain seq x y z
N TYR A 1 39.42 -21.56 68.05
CA TYR A 1 39.79 -22.06 66.71
C TYR A 1 38.54 -22.09 65.84
N ARG A 2 38.29 -21.02 65.07
CA ARG A 2 37.18 -20.98 64.10
C ARG A 2 37.66 -21.68 62.83
N ILE A 3 37.06 -22.82 62.53
CA ILE A 3 37.22 -23.50 61.24
C ILE A 3 36.34 -22.73 60.24
N LEU A 4 36.96 -21.94 59.37
CA LEU A 4 36.27 -21.37 58.21
C LEU A 4 36.27 -22.44 57.11
N SER A 5 35.14 -23.09 56.93
CA SER A 5 34.85 -23.90 55.75
C SER A 5 34.57 -22.96 54.58
N THR A 6 35.58 -22.68 53.76
CA THR A 6 35.37 -22.14 52.42
C THR A 6 35.24 -23.32 51.47
N THR A 7 34.01 -23.71 51.18
CA THR A 7 33.69 -24.48 49.98
C THR A 7 34.06 -23.59 48.79
N LEU A 8 35.24 -23.83 48.22
CA LEU A 8 35.54 -23.34 46.88
C LEU A 8 34.61 -24.11 45.94
N ASP A 9 33.51 -23.49 45.56
CA ASP A 9 32.77 -23.88 44.36
C ASP A 9 33.73 -23.77 43.18
N CYS A 10 34.30 -24.90 42.81
CA CYS A 10 35.22 -25.05 41.70
C CYS A 10 34.39 -24.99 40.41
N GLY A 11 33.97 -23.79 40.02
CA GLY A 11 33.34 -23.55 38.72
C GLY A 11 34.35 -23.84 37.63
N CYS A 12 34.22 -24.99 36.94
CA CYS A 12 34.96 -25.30 35.73
C CYS A 12 34.56 -24.32 34.62
N THR A 13 35.23 -23.19 34.52
CA THR A 13 35.08 -22.30 33.37
C THR A 13 35.65 -23.01 32.13
N PRO A 14 34.89 -23.10 31.03
CA PRO A 14 35.40 -23.71 29.80
C PRO A 14 36.58 -22.88 29.24
N ASP A 15 37.78 -23.45 29.26
CA ASP A 15 39.01 -22.74 28.85
C ASP A 15 39.20 -22.65 27.33
N SER A 16 38.48 -23.45 26.54
CA SER A 16 38.57 -23.40 25.07
C SER A 16 37.48 -22.51 24.45
N LEU A 17 37.84 -21.74 23.41
CA LEU A 17 36.89 -20.90 22.65
C LEU A 17 35.72 -21.70 22.07
N PHE A 18 35.94 -22.98 21.75
CA PHE A 18 34.90 -23.89 21.28
C PHE A 18 33.87 -24.21 22.37
N MET A 19 34.35 -24.57 23.57
CA MET A 19 33.47 -24.85 24.71
C MET A 19 32.74 -23.58 25.20
N ARG A 20 33.37 -22.41 25.11
CA ARG A 20 32.70 -21.13 25.38
C ARG A 20 31.57 -20.87 24.39
N ARG A 21 31.79 -21.14 23.09
CA ARG A 21 30.77 -20.91 22.07
C ARG A 21 29.62 -21.90 22.15
N SER A 22 29.86 -23.15 22.57
CA SER A 22 28.78 -24.11 22.84
C SER A 22 27.96 -23.73 24.08
N VAL A 23 28.60 -23.27 25.16
CA VAL A 23 27.90 -22.81 26.37
C VAL A 23 27.07 -21.57 26.06
N VAL A 24 27.63 -20.57 25.38
CA VAL A 24 26.89 -19.36 24.98
C VAL A 24 25.67 -19.69 24.12
N ARG A 25 25.76 -20.68 23.22
CA ARG A 25 24.62 -21.11 22.40
C ARG A 25 23.53 -21.78 23.22
N LEU A 26 23.90 -22.60 24.21
CA LEU A 26 22.94 -23.26 25.09
C LEU A 26 22.25 -22.26 26.01
N ASP A 27 22.99 -21.29 26.56
CA ASP A 27 22.43 -20.23 27.40
C ASP A 27 21.49 -19.32 26.59
N GLU A 28 21.85 -19.00 25.34
CA GLU A 28 21.01 -18.22 24.43
C GLU A 28 19.72 -18.97 24.05
N GLU A 29 19.80 -20.28 23.82
CA GLU A 29 18.64 -21.13 23.54
C GLU A 29 17.71 -21.23 24.75
N GLN A 30 18.25 -21.44 25.96
CA GLN A 30 17.49 -21.46 27.20
C GLN A 30 16.81 -20.12 27.48
N ASN A 31 17.56 -19.00 27.37
CA ASN A 31 17.00 -17.68 27.58
C ASN A 31 15.90 -17.35 26.54
N ALA A 32 16.05 -17.78 25.28
CA ALA A 32 15.02 -17.62 24.27
C ALA A 32 13.77 -18.48 24.53
N GLU A 33 13.93 -19.68 25.11
CA GLU A 33 12.82 -20.53 25.54
C GLU A 33 12.09 -19.96 26.76
N GLU A 34 12.83 -19.41 27.73
CA GLU A 34 12.28 -18.74 28.91
C GLU A 34 11.56 -17.44 28.55
N GLU A 35 12.12 -16.62 27.66
CA GLU A 35 11.47 -15.42 27.14
C GLU A 35 10.18 -15.76 26.40
N LYS A 36 10.17 -16.80 25.57
CA LYS A 36 8.96 -17.26 24.88
C LYS A 36 7.88 -17.76 25.84
N GLN A 37 8.26 -18.55 26.85
CA GLN A 37 7.33 -19.02 27.88
C GLN A 37 6.75 -17.86 28.69
N THR A 38 7.59 -16.90 29.07
CA THR A 38 7.16 -15.69 29.79
C THR A 38 6.22 -14.84 28.94
N ILE A 39 6.48 -14.75 27.62
CA ILE A 39 5.59 -14.04 26.70
C ILE A 39 4.22 -14.73 26.63
N ASP A 40 4.18 -16.06 26.50
CA ASP A 40 2.91 -16.80 26.35
C ASP A 40 2.05 -16.81 27.63
N ASP A 41 2.66 -16.89 28.82
CA ASP A 41 1.94 -16.99 30.10
C ASP A 41 1.36 -15.64 30.59
N GLU A 42 2.01 -14.51 30.25
CA GLU A 42 1.66 -13.18 30.78
C GLU A 42 0.93 -12.26 29.78
N HIS A 43 1.01 -12.53 28.47
CA HIS A 43 0.45 -11.64 27.44
C HIS A 43 -0.99 -12.01 27.07
N TRP A 44 -1.92 -11.77 27.99
CA TRP A 44 -3.33 -11.75 27.64
C TRP A 44 -3.66 -10.43 26.92
N ALA A 45 -3.94 -10.50 25.61
CA ALA A 45 -4.44 -9.35 24.85
C ALA A 45 -5.97 -9.28 24.98
N TYR A 46 -6.48 -8.26 25.69
CA TYR A 46 -7.91 -7.95 25.73
C TYR A 46 -8.23 -6.78 24.80
N ASP A 47 -8.86 -7.07 23.65
CA ASP A 47 -9.28 -6.05 22.69
C ASP A 47 -10.45 -5.24 23.23
N ILE A 48 -10.18 -4.02 23.71
CA ILE A 48 -11.23 -3.07 24.09
C ILE A 48 -11.54 -2.18 22.87
N PRO A 49 -12.70 -2.36 22.19
CA PRO A 49 -13.03 -1.61 20.98
C PRO A 49 -13.13 -0.09 21.20
N GLN A 50 -13.40 0.35 22.44
CA GLN A 50 -13.45 1.76 22.82
C GLN A 50 -12.06 2.42 22.87
N LEU A 51 -10.99 1.62 23.02
CA LEU A 51 -9.62 2.12 23.08
C LEU A 51 -9.08 2.35 21.66
N LYS A 52 -9.40 1.45 20.71
CA LYS A 52 -9.06 1.63 19.28
C LYS A 52 -9.70 2.90 18.70
N ALA A 53 -10.94 3.21 19.09
CA ALA A 53 -11.61 4.45 18.68
C ALA A 53 -11.00 5.74 19.29
N LYS A 54 -10.24 5.61 20.38
CA LYS A 54 -9.56 6.72 21.08
C LYS A 54 -8.06 6.78 20.79
N GLU A 55 -7.57 6.00 19.84
CA GLU A 55 -6.19 6.09 19.40
C GLU A 55 -5.88 7.53 18.94
N SER A 56 -4.71 8.02 19.35
CA SER A 56 -4.30 9.38 19.05
C SER A 56 -4.05 9.52 17.55
N LYS A 57 -4.68 10.52 16.93
CA LYS A 57 -4.55 10.83 15.50
C LYS A 57 -3.17 11.39 15.13
N PHE A 58 -2.35 11.70 16.12
CA PHE A 58 -1.05 12.34 15.97
C PHE A 58 0.02 11.46 16.57
N GLN A 59 1.07 11.21 15.80
CA GLN A 59 2.28 10.53 16.24
C GLN A 59 3.32 11.60 16.55
N CYS A 60 3.69 11.72 17.83
CA CYS A 60 4.76 12.61 18.27
C CYS A 60 6.07 11.85 18.27
N GLU A 61 6.94 12.11 17.29
CA GLU A 61 8.30 11.59 17.29
C GLU A 61 9.28 12.59 17.86
N ALA A 62 10.24 12.10 18.65
CA ALA A 62 11.35 12.90 19.16
C ALA A 62 12.45 13.13 18.10
N SER A 63 12.42 12.38 17.00
CA SER A 63 13.39 12.45 15.91
C SER A 63 12.95 13.40 14.81
N TYR A 64 13.90 14.18 14.29
CA TYR A 64 13.71 15.01 13.09
C TYR A 64 13.99 14.24 11.78
N LEU A 65 14.56 13.03 11.87
CA LEU A 65 14.93 12.20 10.72
C LEU A 65 13.80 11.95 9.69
N PRO A 66 12.52 11.74 10.08
CA PRO A 66 11.46 11.53 9.10
C PRO A 66 11.05 12.80 8.35
N PHE A 67 11.41 13.97 8.88
CA PHE A 67 10.98 15.26 8.33
C PHE A 67 12.03 15.89 7.43
N GLU A 68 13.27 15.42 7.50
CA GLU A 68 14.38 15.96 6.73
C GLU A 68 15.01 14.84 5.88
N ASP A 69 15.14 15.08 4.57
CA ASP A 69 15.77 14.15 3.62
C ASP A 69 17.30 14.18 3.75
N LEU A 70 17.81 13.65 4.86
CA LEU A 70 19.23 13.71 5.21
C LEU A 70 20.08 12.75 4.37
N VAL A 71 21.17 13.31 3.85
CA VAL A 71 22.27 12.55 3.23
C VAL A 71 23.16 11.89 4.29
N PHE A 72 23.94 10.90 3.87
CA PHE A 72 24.90 10.22 4.74
C PHE A 72 25.91 11.21 5.36
N GLY A 73 25.90 11.34 6.69
CA GLY A 73 26.63 12.39 7.39
C GLY A 73 28.16 12.27 7.40
N ARG A 74 28.72 11.06 7.20
CA ARG A 74 30.18 10.87 7.11
C ARG A 74 30.63 11.05 5.67
N MET A 75 31.31 12.15 5.40
CA MET A 75 31.74 12.51 4.05
C MET A 75 33.26 12.57 3.95
N SER A 76 33.80 12.00 2.87
CA SER A 76 35.20 12.18 2.46
C SER A 76 35.22 12.58 0.99
N TYR A 77 36.25 13.32 0.58
CA TYR A 77 36.39 13.82 -0.78
C TYR A 77 37.81 13.58 -1.27
N LYS A 78 37.97 13.55 -2.61
CA LYS A 78 39.27 13.54 -3.28
C LYS A 78 40.17 12.34 -2.90
N GLY A 79 39.57 11.22 -2.51
CA GLY A 79 40.27 9.97 -2.22
C GLY A 79 41.00 9.95 -0.87
N PHE A 80 40.73 10.88 0.04
CA PHE A 80 41.33 10.89 1.38
C PHE A 80 40.94 9.66 2.20
N ASN A 81 39.71 9.17 2.01
CA ASN A 81 39.26 7.89 2.55
C ASN A 81 38.33 7.19 1.55
N LYS A 82 38.87 6.22 0.81
CA LYS A 82 38.14 5.46 -0.22
C LYS A 82 36.97 4.66 0.36
N GLU A 83 37.09 4.16 1.59
CA GLU A 83 36.03 3.38 2.23
C GLU A 83 34.83 4.25 2.57
N ILE A 84 35.08 5.44 3.13
CA ILE A 84 34.01 6.41 3.44
C ILE A 84 33.35 6.92 2.16
N GLU A 85 34.14 7.21 1.11
CA GLU A 85 33.57 7.61 -0.19
C GLU A 85 32.70 6.52 -0.83
N LYS A 86 33.09 5.26 -0.68
CA LYS A 86 32.28 4.12 -1.14
C LYS A 86 30.97 4.04 -0.37
N MET A 87 31.03 4.08 0.97
CA MET A 87 29.83 4.04 1.81
C MET A 87 28.88 5.22 1.56
N MET A 88 29.42 6.42 1.37
CA MET A 88 28.64 7.61 1.01
C MET A 88 27.87 7.37 -0.29
N LYS A 89 28.54 6.86 -1.32
CA LYS A 89 27.92 6.60 -2.62
C LYS A 89 26.82 5.55 -2.51
N GLU A 90 27.13 4.41 -1.89
CA GLU A 90 26.17 3.32 -1.70
C GLU A 90 24.91 3.79 -0.97
N LYS A 91 25.07 4.46 0.18
CA LYS A 91 23.94 4.91 1.00
C LYS A 91 23.07 5.96 0.31
N ASN A 92 23.67 6.93 -0.35
CA ASN A 92 22.91 7.95 -1.06
C ASN A 92 22.22 7.36 -2.31
N THR A 93 22.85 6.39 -3.00
CA THR A 93 22.22 5.70 -4.13
C THR A 93 21.06 4.79 -3.70
N GLU A 94 21.20 4.07 -2.59
CA GLU A 94 20.13 3.25 -2.00
C GLU A 94 18.89 4.11 -1.71
N GLN A 95 19.07 5.27 -1.11
CA GLN A 95 17.97 6.22 -0.83
C GLN A 95 17.30 6.70 -2.12
N SER A 96 18.07 7.13 -3.11
CA SER A 96 17.52 7.59 -4.39
C SER A 96 16.76 6.49 -5.12
N LEU A 97 17.25 5.24 -5.07
CA LEU A 97 16.60 4.10 -5.71
C LEU A 97 15.30 3.74 -5.00
N ALA A 98 15.31 3.72 -3.66
CA ALA A 98 14.12 3.44 -2.85
C ALA A 98 13.01 4.48 -3.09
N GLU A 99 13.37 5.76 -3.28
CA GLU A 99 12.41 6.80 -3.62
C GLU A 99 11.87 6.66 -5.04
N ALA A 100 12.72 6.30 -6.01
CA ALA A 100 12.29 6.00 -7.37
C ALA A 100 11.31 4.80 -7.39
N ASP A 101 11.61 3.73 -6.67
CA ASP A 101 10.75 2.55 -6.52
C ASP A 101 9.40 2.91 -5.89
N ARG A 102 9.40 3.79 -4.87
CA ARG A 102 8.15 4.25 -4.24
C ARG A 102 7.29 5.00 -5.25
N ARG A 103 7.92 5.91 -6.00
CA ARG A 103 7.23 6.68 -7.04
C ARG A 103 6.70 5.80 -8.16
N GLU A 104 7.47 4.80 -8.60
CA GLU A 104 7.02 3.83 -9.60
C GLU A 104 5.81 3.04 -9.10
N LYS A 105 5.84 2.57 -7.84
CA LYS A 105 4.71 1.87 -7.22
C LYS A 105 3.45 2.75 -7.13
N GLU A 106 3.60 4.03 -6.81
CA GLU A 106 2.49 4.99 -6.78
C GLU A 106 1.88 5.24 -8.17
N MET A 107 2.70 5.18 -9.22
CA MET A 107 2.26 5.36 -10.61
C MET A 107 1.78 4.06 -11.27
N ALA A 108 2.17 2.90 -10.74
CA ALA A 108 1.77 1.61 -11.24
C ALA A 108 0.29 1.33 -10.93
N VAL A 109 -0.45 0.90 -11.96
CA VAL A 109 -1.85 0.49 -11.81
C VAL A 109 -1.89 -0.99 -11.45
N SER A 110 -2.55 -1.33 -10.35
CA SER A 110 -2.76 -2.73 -9.95
C SER A 110 -3.69 -3.45 -10.94
N ASP A 111 -3.53 -4.76 -11.08
CA ASP A 111 -4.38 -5.61 -11.94
C ASP A 111 -5.87 -5.47 -11.60
N ASP A 112 -6.21 -5.34 -10.32
CA ASP A 112 -7.59 -5.13 -9.87
C ASP A 112 -8.14 -3.80 -10.36
N GLU A 113 -7.37 -2.72 -10.22
CA GLU A 113 -7.76 -1.40 -10.70
C GLU A 113 -7.87 -1.38 -12.24
N MET A 114 -6.96 -2.08 -12.92
CA MET A 114 -7.02 -2.24 -14.38
C MET A 114 -8.30 -2.96 -14.80
N ALA A 115 -8.69 -4.04 -14.11
CA ALA A 115 -9.92 -4.77 -14.37
C ALA A 115 -11.16 -3.86 -14.19
N GLU A 116 -11.25 -3.09 -13.11
CA GLU A 116 -12.34 -2.15 -12.86
C GLU A 116 -12.48 -1.12 -14.00
N ARG A 117 -11.37 -0.52 -14.44
CA ARG A 117 -11.34 0.42 -15.57
C ARG A 117 -11.87 -0.22 -16.85
N PHE A 118 -11.48 -1.47 -17.13
CA PHE A 118 -11.98 -2.21 -18.29
C PHE A 118 -13.47 -2.54 -18.20
N THR A 119 -13.97 -2.98 -17.04
CA THR A 119 -15.41 -3.26 -16.87
C THR A 119 -16.27 -2.04 -17.16
N SER A 120 -15.86 -0.85 -16.67
CA SER A 120 -16.53 0.42 -16.92
C SER A 120 -16.50 0.82 -18.40
N LEU A 121 -15.34 0.73 -19.03
CA LEU A 121 -15.17 1.08 -20.44
C LEU A 121 -15.99 0.15 -21.36
N VAL A 122 -15.89 -1.16 -21.18
CA VAL A 122 -16.64 -2.16 -21.95
C VAL A 122 -18.15 -1.99 -21.73
N GLY A 123 -18.57 -1.68 -20.50
CA GLY A 123 -19.96 -1.37 -20.17
C GLY A 123 -20.52 -0.16 -20.92
N THR A 124 -19.73 0.90 -21.13
CA THR A 124 -20.18 2.08 -21.89
C THR A 124 -20.10 1.89 -23.41
N VAL A 125 -19.05 1.23 -23.89
CA VAL A 125 -18.83 0.94 -25.31
C VAL A 125 -19.86 -0.05 -25.84
N GLY A 126 -20.16 -1.12 -25.09
CA GLY A 126 -21.22 -2.08 -25.41
C GLY A 126 -22.59 -1.41 -25.55
N LYS A 127 -22.92 -0.45 -24.66
CA LYS A 127 -24.17 0.35 -24.74
C LYS A 127 -24.23 1.22 -25.99
N LYS A 128 -23.10 1.80 -26.43
CA LYS A 128 -23.04 2.61 -27.67
C LYS A 128 -23.31 1.75 -28.91
N PHE A 129 -22.71 0.56 -28.98
CA PHE A 129 -22.92 -0.36 -30.11
C PHE A 129 -24.31 -0.98 -30.13
N ALA A 130 -24.84 -1.39 -28.97
CA ALA A 130 -26.22 -1.89 -28.87
C ALA A 130 -27.24 -0.82 -29.27
N LYS A 131 -27.03 0.45 -28.89
CA LYS A 131 -27.90 1.56 -29.29
C LYS A 131 -27.81 1.87 -30.79
N LYS A 132 -26.64 1.74 -31.41
CA LYS A 132 -26.45 1.90 -32.86
C LYS A 132 -27.14 0.78 -33.64
N ARG A 133 -27.05 -0.47 -33.16
CA ARG A 133 -27.72 -1.63 -33.75
C ARG A 133 -29.24 -1.50 -33.70
N LYS A 134 -29.81 -1.11 -32.54
CA LYS A 134 -31.26 -0.83 -32.39
C LYS A 134 -31.76 0.36 -33.23
N LYS A 135 -30.89 1.33 -33.56
CA LYS A 135 -31.23 2.45 -34.45
C LYS A 135 -31.32 1.98 -35.92
N ALA A 136 -30.37 1.15 -36.35
CA ALA A 136 -30.39 0.57 -37.70
C ALA A 136 -31.61 -0.35 -37.91
N GLU A 137 -32.01 -1.09 -36.87
CA GLU A 137 -33.20 -1.95 -36.91
C GLU A 137 -34.50 -1.13 -36.97
N LYS A 138 -34.57 0.02 -36.28
CA LYS A 138 -35.71 0.95 -36.40
C LYS A 138 -35.81 1.65 -37.76
N GLU A 139 -34.68 1.94 -38.40
CA GLU A 139 -34.64 2.54 -39.74
C GLU A 139 -35.03 1.52 -40.82
N LYS A 140 -34.79 0.22 -40.62
CA LYS A 140 -35.27 -0.85 -41.52
C LYS A 140 -36.77 -1.13 -41.43
N VAL A 141 -37.44 -0.72 -40.36
CA VAL A 141 -38.89 -0.94 -40.15
C VAL A 141 -39.73 0.21 -40.73
N THR A 142 -39.12 1.29 -41.23
CA THR A 142 -39.84 2.45 -41.79
C THR A 142 -40.02 2.44 -43.32
N GLU A 143 -39.66 1.36 -44.01
CA GLU A 143 -39.84 1.23 -45.47
C GLU A 143 -40.81 0.10 -45.84
N THR A 144 -42.04 0.14 -45.32
CA THR A 144 -43.18 -0.62 -45.89
C THR A 144 -44.49 0.15 -45.69
N PRO A 145 -45.23 0.54 -46.77
CA PRO A 145 -46.53 1.18 -46.66
C PRO A 145 -47.71 0.19 -46.59
N GLN A 146 -48.71 0.55 -45.78
CA GLN A 146 -50.15 0.15 -45.78
C GLN A 146 -50.49 -1.30 -45.33
N ASP A 147 -51.57 -1.62 -44.59
CA ASP A 147 -52.73 -0.91 -44.03
C ASP A 147 -53.43 -1.79 -42.95
N THR A 148 -54.36 -1.18 -42.19
CA THR A 148 -55.55 -1.73 -41.47
C THR A 148 -55.56 -1.94 -39.92
N ILE A 149 -56.27 -1.02 -39.23
CA ILE A 149 -57.34 -1.11 -38.16
C ILE A 149 -57.36 -2.32 -37.18
N ASP A 150 -57.69 -2.28 -35.88
CA ASP A 150 -58.50 -1.38 -35.04
C ASP A 150 -58.37 -1.74 -33.52
N THR A 151 -58.88 -0.87 -32.62
CA THR A 151 -59.39 -1.13 -31.23
C THR A 151 -58.58 -0.71 -29.96
N VAL A 152 -58.94 0.49 -29.47
CA VAL A 152 -59.26 1.01 -28.11
C VAL A 152 -58.61 0.46 -26.80
N GLN A 153 -58.31 1.44 -25.91
CA GLN A 153 -58.21 1.46 -24.42
C GLN A 153 -56.79 1.56 -23.84
N THR A 154 -56.40 2.43 -22.90
CA THR A 154 -56.90 3.68 -22.27
C THR A 154 -55.70 4.35 -21.54
N ASP A 155 -55.89 5.62 -21.16
CA ASP A 155 -55.26 6.36 -20.05
C ASP A 155 -53.87 7.04 -20.18
N ALA A 156 -53.91 8.37 -19.97
CA ALA A 156 -52.80 9.31 -19.85
C ALA A 156 -52.64 9.76 -18.36
N PRO A 157 -51.80 10.75 -17.97
CA PRO A 157 -50.55 11.28 -18.53
C PRO A 157 -49.41 11.44 -17.47
N SER A 158 -48.16 11.68 -17.88
CA SER A 158 -47.42 12.84 -17.33
C SER A 158 -46.21 13.22 -18.19
N LYS A 159 -46.23 14.47 -18.65
CA LYS A 159 -45.20 15.10 -19.46
C LYS A 159 -44.01 15.48 -18.57
N LYS A 160 -42.81 14.95 -18.84
CA LYS A 160 -41.56 15.62 -18.46
C LYS A 160 -40.88 16.17 -19.72
N LYS A 161 -40.97 17.50 -19.88
CA LYS A 161 -40.27 18.28 -20.90
C LYS A 161 -38.77 17.97 -20.81
N LYS A 162 -38.20 17.33 -21.84
CA LYS A 162 -36.74 17.26 -21.98
C LYS A 162 -36.25 18.62 -22.47
N SER A 163 -35.59 19.37 -21.59
CA SER A 163 -34.86 20.57 -21.97
C SER A 163 -33.80 20.19 -23.01
N LYS A 164 -33.81 20.87 -24.15
CA LYS A 164 -32.78 20.73 -25.18
C LYS A 164 -31.46 21.21 -24.56
N LYS A 165 -30.59 20.28 -24.16
CA LYS A 165 -29.22 20.62 -23.77
C LYS A 165 -28.52 21.21 -25.00
N LYS A 166 -28.06 22.45 -24.89
CA LYS A 166 -27.19 23.09 -25.89
C LYS A 166 -25.98 22.17 -26.11
N LYS A 167 -25.64 21.91 -27.38
CA LYS A 167 -24.40 21.22 -27.74
C LYS A 167 -23.26 22.09 -27.20
N LYS A 168 -22.45 21.54 -26.30
CA LYS A 168 -21.19 22.18 -25.92
C LYS A 168 -20.23 21.94 -27.08
N GLU A 169 -19.86 23.01 -27.77
CA GLU A 169 -18.78 22.96 -28.75
C GLU A 169 -17.44 22.74 -28.04
N PHE A 170 -16.48 22.19 -28.78
CA PHE A 170 -15.15 21.85 -28.29
C PHE A 170 -14.43 23.13 -27.86
N MET A 171 -14.26 23.33 -26.56
CA MET A 171 -13.51 24.44 -26.00
C MET A 171 -12.03 24.17 -26.25
N LYS A 172 -11.39 25.00 -27.08
CA LYS A 172 -9.94 24.94 -27.25
C LYS A 172 -9.26 25.40 -25.94
N PRO A 173 -8.19 24.73 -25.49
CA PRO A 173 -7.40 25.21 -24.36
C PRO A 173 -6.89 26.63 -24.63
N ASN A 174 -6.78 27.44 -23.57
CA ASN A 174 -6.09 28.72 -23.68
C ASN A 174 -4.60 28.43 -23.81
N GLU A 175 -3.99 29.02 -24.84
CA GLU A 175 -2.55 29.12 -24.98
C GLU A 175 -2.11 30.30 -24.09
N ASP A 176 -1.83 30.04 -22.82
CA ASP A 176 -1.17 31.01 -21.94
C ASP A 176 0.34 30.74 -21.94
N GLU A 177 1.12 31.82 -22.09
CA GLU A 177 2.59 31.92 -22.21
C GLU A 177 3.40 31.19 -21.13
#